data_AF-A0A1S1U7S2-F1
#
_entry.id   AF-A0A1S1U7S2-F1
#
_cell.length_a   1.000
_cell.length_b   1.000
_cell.length_c   1.000
_cell.angle_alpha   90.00
_cell.angle_beta   90.00
_cell.angle_gamma   90.00
#
_symmetry.space_group_name_H-M   'P 1'
#
loop_
_entity.id
_entity.type
_entity.pdbx_description
1 polymer ?
#
loop_
_entity_poly.entity_id
_entity_poly.type
_entity_poly.pdbx_seq_one_letter_code
_entity_poly.pdbx_strand_id
1 'polypeptide(L)'
;MIAGAAIMGKYEKNALAEREVANSLRRYAIGIMSGVIILMAYSFHQITTTDFDLKENVLRTILALFLSIPAAYLARESAKHRKQEYTHLQTALDLAAFSPYIESLPAETQHKLKEEMASRIFTARNFDYVTKESYPLNMQELIIAIMDKIPNREQQEEEKKPSKT
;
A
#
# COMPACT_ATOMS: atom_id res chain seq x y z
N MET A 1 -18.49 26.48 -20.33
CA MET A 1 -18.21 25.02 -20.22
C MET A 1 -16.72 24.64 -20.19
N ILE A 2 -15.77 25.54 -20.46
CA ILE A 2 -14.33 25.22 -20.59
C ILE A 2 -13.67 24.79 -19.27
N ALA A 3 -14.08 25.37 -18.14
CA ALA A 3 -13.48 25.05 -16.83
C ALA A 3 -13.74 23.59 -16.37
N GLY A 4 -14.94 23.04 -16.62
CA GLY A 4 -15.29 21.67 -16.23
C GLY A 4 -14.49 20.61 -17.01
N ALA A 5 -14.36 20.81 -18.33
CA ALA A 5 -13.53 19.96 -19.18
C ALA A 5 -12.03 20.02 -18.80
N ALA A 6 -11.54 21.20 -18.43
CA ALA A 6 -10.15 21.36 -17.98
C ALA A 6 -9.87 20.62 -16.65
N ILE A 7 -10.83 20.63 -15.73
CA ILE A 7 -10.74 19.92 -14.44
C ILE A 7 -10.79 18.41 -14.66
N MET A 8 -11.72 17.93 -15.49
CA MET A 8 -11.83 16.51 -15.89
C MET A 8 -10.51 15.99 -16.48
N GLY A 9 -9.93 16.72 -17.44
CA GLY A 9 -8.67 16.32 -18.09
C GLY A 9 -7.47 16.26 -17.14
N LYS A 10 -7.49 17.01 -16.02
CA LYS A 10 -6.46 16.88 -14.96
C LYS A 10 -6.61 15.57 -14.19
N TYR A 11 -7.84 15.17 -13.84
CA TYR A 11 -8.06 13.88 -13.17
C TYR A 11 -7.71 12.69 -14.04
N GLU A 12 -8.04 12.76 -15.33
CA GLU A 12 -7.65 11.72 -16.28
C GLU A 12 -6.13 11.59 -16.40
N LYS A 13 -5.42 12.72 -16.55
CA LYS A 13 -3.94 12.75 -16.58
C LYS A 13 -3.33 12.20 -15.29
N ASN A 14 -3.87 12.58 -14.13
CA ASN A 14 -3.39 12.07 -12.86
C ASN A 14 -3.64 10.56 -12.75
N ALA A 15 -4.81 10.06 -13.14
CA ALA A 15 -5.10 8.63 -13.15
C ALA A 15 -4.10 7.85 -14.03
N LEU A 16 -3.76 8.37 -15.21
CA LEU A 16 -2.77 7.77 -16.10
C LEU A 16 -1.36 7.77 -15.48
N ALA A 17 -0.95 8.86 -14.85
CA ALA A 17 0.33 8.93 -14.16
C ALA A 17 0.41 7.92 -13.00
N GLU A 18 -0.63 7.83 -12.17
CA GLU A 18 -0.71 6.85 -11.07
C GLU A 18 -0.65 5.41 -11.60
N ARG A 19 -1.32 5.13 -12.72
CA ARG A 19 -1.27 3.82 -13.39
C ARG A 19 0.14 3.45 -13.84
N GLU A 20 0.87 4.41 -14.42
CA GLU A 20 2.24 4.20 -14.88
C GLU A 20 3.19 3.92 -13.72
N VAL A 21 3.09 4.69 -12.64
CA VAL A 21 3.87 4.47 -11.41
C VAL A 21 3.53 3.09 -10.82
N ALA A 22 2.25 2.76 -10.68
CA ALA A 22 1.82 1.45 -10.18
C ALA A 22 2.39 0.29 -11.00
N ASN A 23 2.35 0.39 -12.33
CA ASN A 23 2.90 -0.64 -13.23
C ASN A 23 4.42 -0.74 -13.12
N SER A 24 5.11 0.39 -12.99
CA SER A 24 6.56 0.40 -12.82
C SER A 24 6.97 -0.30 -11.52
N LEU A 25 6.34 0.06 -10.41
CA LEU A 25 6.55 -0.58 -9.10
C LEU A 25 6.28 -2.08 -9.14
N ARG A 26 5.20 -2.51 -9.82
CA ARG A 26 4.89 -3.93 -9.99
C ARG A 26 5.96 -4.66 -10.79
N ARG A 27 6.48 -4.06 -11.87
CA ARG A 27 7.59 -4.65 -12.65
C ARG A 27 8.84 -4.81 -11.80
N TYR A 28 9.19 -3.81 -10.98
CA TYR A 28 10.34 -3.92 -10.07
C TYR A 28 10.13 -5.00 -9.00
N ALA A 29 8.94 -5.08 -8.39
CA ALA A 29 8.62 -6.12 -7.41
C ALA A 29 8.74 -7.52 -8.02
N ILE A 30 8.20 -7.73 -9.22
CA ILE A 30 8.31 -9.00 -9.96
C ILE A 30 9.77 -9.29 -10.31
N GLY A 31 10.54 -8.30 -10.74
CA GLY A 31 11.97 -8.47 -11.04
C GLY A 31 12.75 -8.98 -9.83
N ILE A 32 12.49 -8.41 -8.65
CA ILE A 32 13.12 -8.86 -7.40
C ILE A 32 12.68 -10.30 -7.05
N MET A 33 11.38 -10.61 -7.09
CA MET A 33 10.88 -11.95 -6.77
C MET A 33 11.43 -13.00 -7.73
N SER A 34 11.48 -12.71 -9.03
CA SER A 34 12.09 -13.58 -10.03
C SER A 34 13.58 -13.81 -9.75
N GLY A 35 14.31 -12.77 -9.34
CA GLY A 35 15.70 -12.90 -8.90
C GLY A 35 15.87 -13.86 -7.72
N VAL A 36 15.01 -13.76 -6.71
CA VAL A 36 15.00 -14.69 -5.56
C VAL A 36 14.74 -16.13 -6.01
N ILE A 37 13.77 -16.35 -6.91
CA ILE A 37 13.45 -17.69 -7.42
C ILE A 37 14.63 -18.28 -8.19
N ILE A 38 15.29 -17.50 -9.04
CA ILE A 38 16.47 -17.95 -9.80
C ILE A 38 17.62 -18.29 -8.84
N LEU A 39 17.87 -17.46 -7.82
CA LEU A 39 18.89 -17.72 -6.80
C LEU A 39 18.60 -19.02 -6.04
N MET A 40 17.34 -19.26 -5.67
CA MET A 40 16.92 -20.50 -5.01
C MET A 40 17.10 -21.72 -5.91
N ALA A 41 16.70 -21.64 -7.19
CA ALA A 41 16.88 -22.72 -8.15
C ALA A 41 18.36 -23.07 -8.36
N TYR A 42 19.22 -22.05 -8.48
CA TYR A 42 20.68 -22.25 -8.58
C TYR A 42 21.26 -22.90 -7.33
N SER A 43 20.81 -22.47 -6.14
CA SER A 43 21.24 -23.07 -4.87
C SER A 43 20.83 -24.55 -4.79
N PHE A 44 19.63 -24.89 -5.23
CA PHE A 44 19.15 -26.27 -5.24
C PHE A 44 19.95 -27.17 -6.18
N HIS A 45 20.34 -26.68 -7.36
CA HIS A 45 21.20 -27.42 -8.28
C HIS A 45 22.58 -27.72 -7.68
N GLN A 46 23.19 -26.73 -7.01
CA GLN A 46 24.49 -26.87 -6.34
C GLN A 46 24.47 -27.96 -5.25
N ILE A 47 23.41 -28.00 -4.44
CA ILE A 47 23.24 -29.00 -3.37
C ILE A 47 23.22 -30.45 -3.92
N THR A 48 22.78 -30.64 -5.17
CA THR A 48 22.68 -31.96 -5.80
C THR A 48 24.01 -32.44 -6.38
N THR A 49 24.91 -31.52 -6.74
CA THR A 49 26.14 -31.85 -7.51
C THR A 49 27.44 -31.76 -6.71
N THR A 50 27.45 -31.02 -5.59
CA THR A 50 28.66 -30.70 -4.81
C THR A 50 28.41 -30.94 -3.32
N ASP A 51 29.46 -31.20 -2.53
CA ASP A 51 29.38 -31.36 -1.07
C ASP A 51 28.52 -30.24 -0.42
N PHE A 52 27.67 -30.65 0.53
CA PHE A 52 26.66 -29.79 1.12
C PHE A 52 27.27 -28.74 2.07
N ASP A 53 27.58 -27.57 1.53
CA ASP A 53 28.12 -26.45 2.30
C ASP A 53 27.00 -25.61 2.95
N LEU A 54 26.57 -26.05 4.15
CA LEU A 54 25.52 -25.42 4.96
C LEU A 54 25.71 -23.90 5.11
N LYS A 55 26.96 -23.44 5.25
CA LYS A 55 27.28 -22.01 5.48
C LYS A 55 26.84 -21.13 4.31
N GLU A 56 27.14 -21.55 3.09
CA GLU A 56 26.82 -20.76 1.90
C GLU A 56 25.30 -20.72 1.64
N ASN A 57 24.62 -21.85 1.86
CA ASN A 57 23.19 -21.95 1.62
C ASN A 57 22.35 -21.14 2.64
N VAL A 58 22.79 -21.09 3.90
CA VAL A 58 22.17 -20.24 4.94
C VAL A 58 22.33 -18.76 4.60
N LEU A 59 23.51 -18.32 4.18
CA LEU A 59 23.76 -16.93 3.81
C LEU A 59 22.86 -16.49 2.64
N ARG A 60 22.72 -17.33 1.59
CA ARG A 60 21.83 -17.08 0.45
C ARG A 60 20.36 -16.99 0.86
N THR A 61 19.93 -17.85 1.77
CA THR A 61 18.56 -17.84 2.31
C THR A 61 18.28 -16.56 3.07
N ILE A 62 19.21 -16.12 3.93
CA ILE A 62 19.10 -14.85 4.64
C ILE A 62 19.03 -13.68 3.65
N LEU A 63 19.89 -13.66 2.63
CA LEU A 63 19.89 -12.62 1.59
C LEU A 63 18.55 -12.58 0.83
N ALA A 64 17.97 -13.74 0.50
CA ALA A 64 16.64 -13.82 -0.13
C ALA A 64 15.54 -13.25 0.77
N LEU A 65 15.59 -13.52 2.08
CA LEU A 65 14.68 -12.92 3.06
C LEU A 65 14.84 -11.39 3.12
N PHE A 66 16.08 -10.89 3.15
CA PHE A 66 16.33 -9.44 3.10
C PHE A 66 15.78 -8.81 1.82
N LEU A 67 15.93 -9.48 0.68
CA LEU A 67 15.43 -8.99 -0.61
C LEU A 67 13.88 -9.05 -0.72
N SER A 68 13.22 -9.89 0.08
CA SER A 68 11.76 -9.98 0.12
C SER A 68 11.09 -8.72 0.69
N ILE A 69 11.77 -8.00 1.60
CA ILE A 69 11.25 -6.79 2.24
C ILE A 69 10.99 -5.66 1.21
N PRO A 70 11.99 -5.21 0.41
CA PRO A 70 11.74 -4.21 -0.61
C PRO A 70 10.78 -4.69 -1.70
N ALA A 71 10.75 -5.98 -2.03
CA ALA A 71 9.77 -6.54 -2.98
C ALA A 71 8.33 -6.38 -2.46
N ALA A 72 8.10 -6.72 -1.19
CA ALA A 72 6.80 -6.56 -0.54
C ALA A 72 6.39 -5.09 -0.43
N TYR A 73 7.34 -4.20 -0.10
CA TYR A 73 7.11 -2.75 -0.07
C TYR A 73 6.67 -2.22 -1.44
N LEU A 74 7.42 -2.55 -2.51
CA LEU A 74 7.09 -2.13 -3.88
C LEU A 74 5.73 -2.66 -4.34
N ALA A 75 5.39 -3.90 -4.00
CA ALA A 75 4.09 -4.47 -4.30
C ALA A 75 2.96 -3.73 -3.57
N ARG A 76 3.17 -3.37 -2.29
CA ARG A 76 2.21 -2.61 -1.49
C ARG A 76 2.02 -1.19 -2.01
N GLU A 77 3.11 -0.51 -2.33
CA GLU A 77 3.07 0.85 -2.87
C GLU A 77 2.42 0.86 -4.26
N SER A 78 2.68 -0.16 -5.10
CA SER A 78 1.96 -0.34 -6.37
C SER A 78 0.43 -0.41 -6.17
N ALA A 79 -0.04 -1.15 -5.15
CA ALA A 79 -1.46 -1.25 -4.84
C ALA A 79 -2.06 0.08 -4.35
N LYS A 80 -1.27 0.89 -3.62
CA LYS A 80 -1.68 2.23 -3.19
C LYS A 80 -1.90 3.15 -4.40
N HIS A 81 -0.96 3.18 -5.34
CA HIS A 81 -1.12 3.95 -6.57
C HIS A 81 -2.31 3.47 -7.43
N ARG A 82 -2.61 2.16 -7.45
CA ARG A 82 -3.84 1.66 -8.10
C ARG A 82 -5.12 2.19 -7.46
N LYS A 83 -5.17 2.30 -6.13
CA LYS A 83 -6.33 2.90 -5.43
C LYS A 83 -6.51 4.38 -5.80
N GLN A 84 -5.40 5.11 -5.92
CA GLN A 84 -5.41 6.53 -6.33
C GLN A 84 -5.84 6.70 -7.79
N GLU A 85 -5.33 5.84 -8.69
CA GLU A 85 -5.77 5.75 -10.08
C GLU A 85 -7.30 5.59 -10.16
N TYR A 86 -7.87 4.60 -9.46
CA TYR A 86 -9.32 4.37 -9.48
C TYR A 86 -10.12 5.58 -9.01
N THR A 87 -9.64 6.25 -7.96
CA THR A 87 -10.32 7.43 -7.40
C THR A 87 -10.30 8.59 -8.39
N HIS A 88 -9.16 8.85 -9.03
CA HIS A 88 -9.03 9.90 -10.04
C HIS A 88 -9.84 9.59 -11.30
N LEU A 89 -9.81 8.35 -11.78
CA LEU A 89 -10.56 7.92 -12.94
C LEU A 89 -12.08 8.02 -12.69
N GLN A 90 -12.55 7.55 -11.53
CA GLN A 90 -13.95 7.66 -11.15
C GLN A 90 -14.40 9.12 -11.10
N THR A 91 -13.59 10.00 -10.50
CA THR A 91 -13.87 11.44 -10.47
C THR A 91 -13.94 12.01 -11.90
N ALA A 92 -13.02 11.65 -12.79
CA ALA A 92 -13.04 12.11 -14.18
C ALA A 92 -14.33 11.66 -14.91
N LEU A 93 -14.72 10.40 -14.75
CA LEU A 93 -15.94 9.83 -15.33
C LEU A 93 -17.21 10.48 -14.76
N ASP A 94 -17.26 10.71 -13.46
CA ASP A 94 -18.38 11.38 -12.80
C ASP A 94 -18.54 12.81 -13.35
N LEU A 95 -17.45 13.57 -13.47
CA LEU A 95 -17.49 14.91 -14.09
C LEU A 95 -17.92 14.87 -15.57
N ALA A 96 -17.50 13.84 -16.32
CA ALA A 96 -17.83 13.67 -17.72
C ALA A 96 -19.31 13.32 -17.94
N ALA A 97 -19.85 12.41 -17.14
CA ALA A 97 -21.24 11.99 -17.24
C ALA A 97 -22.21 13.00 -16.62
N PHE A 98 -21.77 13.78 -15.63
CA PHE A 98 -22.64 14.69 -14.89
C PHE A 98 -23.26 15.79 -15.74
N SER A 99 -22.47 16.45 -16.59
CA SER A 99 -22.95 17.58 -17.41
C SER A 99 -24.09 17.18 -18.39
N PRO A 100 -23.96 16.12 -19.20
CA PRO A 100 -25.06 15.67 -20.07
C PRO A 100 -26.24 15.09 -19.28
N TYR A 101 -25.99 14.49 -18.10
CA TYR A 101 -27.06 13.93 -17.28
C TYR A 101 -28.07 14.98 -16.78
N ILE A 102 -27.59 16.16 -16.38
CA ILE A 102 -28.44 17.21 -15.83
C ILE A 102 -29.04 18.14 -16.87
N GLU A 103 -28.59 18.06 -18.12
CA GLU A 103 -28.97 19.01 -19.18
C GLU A 103 -30.48 18.99 -19.47
N SER A 104 -31.14 17.83 -19.27
CA SER A 104 -32.58 17.65 -19.45
C SER A 104 -33.44 18.19 -18.29
N LEU A 105 -32.82 18.59 -17.17
CA LEU A 105 -33.53 19.02 -15.95
C LEU A 105 -33.81 20.54 -15.97
N PRO A 106 -34.82 21.02 -15.21
CA PRO A 106 -35.05 22.45 -15.01
C PRO A 106 -33.84 23.18 -14.42
N ALA A 107 -33.63 24.43 -14.80
CA ALA A 107 -32.43 25.21 -14.43
C ALA A 107 -32.18 25.26 -12.92
N GLU A 108 -33.22 25.45 -12.11
CA GLU A 108 -33.13 25.46 -10.65
C GLU A 108 -32.57 24.15 -10.09
N THR A 109 -33.05 23.01 -10.63
CA THR A 109 -32.56 21.67 -10.23
C THR A 109 -31.11 21.46 -10.68
N GLN A 110 -30.72 21.97 -11.85
CA GLN A 110 -29.33 21.90 -12.31
C GLN A 110 -28.37 22.67 -11.40
N HIS A 111 -28.75 23.86 -10.95
CA HIS A 111 -27.91 24.68 -10.06
C HIS A 111 -27.70 23.98 -8.72
N LYS A 112 -28.78 23.45 -8.11
CA LYS A 112 -28.70 22.69 -6.86
C LYS A 112 -27.78 21.46 -6.99
N LEU A 113 -27.91 20.70 -8.08
CA LEU A 113 -27.09 19.49 -8.26
C LEU A 113 -25.61 19.83 -8.54
N LYS A 114 -25.33 20.95 -9.21
CA LYS A 114 -23.96 21.47 -9.40
C LYS A 114 -23.31 21.84 -8.07
N GLU A 115 -24.05 22.49 -7.17
CA GLU A 115 -23.55 22.81 -5.82
C GLU A 115 -23.25 21.54 -5.01
N GLU A 116 -24.15 20.56 -5.03
CA GLU A 116 -23.96 19.29 -4.33
C GLU A 116 -22.74 18.52 -4.85
N MET A 117 -22.59 18.44 -6.17
CA MET A 117 -21.42 17.80 -6.80
C MET A 117 -20.12 18.53 -6.49
N ALA A 118 -20.12 19.86 -6.52
CA ALA A 118 -18.95 20.65 -6.13
C ALA A 118 -18.59 20.35 -4.66
N SER A 119 -19.56 20.37 -3.76
CA SER A 119 -19.33 20.04 -2.35
C SER A 119 -18.78 18.63 -2.17
N ARG A 120 -19.34 17.62 -2.84
CA ARG A 120 -18.85 16.24 -2.76
C ARG A 120 -17.42 16.10 -3.27
N ILE A 121 -17.12 16.67 -4.42
CA ILE A 121 -15.82 16.53 -5.08
C ILE A 121 -14.72 17.29 -4.33
N PHE A 122 -15.02 18.46 -3.77
CA PHE A 122 -14.03 19.31 -3.10
C PHE A 122 -13.95 19.11 -1.57
N THR A 123 -15.04 18.70 -0.90
CA THR A 123 -15.08 18.51 0.56
C THR A 123 -14.68 17.11 0.99
N ALA A 124 -15.12 16.05 0.27
CA ALA A 124 -14.84 14.66 0.67
C ALA A 124 -13.34 14.34 0.69
N ARG A 125 -12.51 15.07 -0.05
CA ARG A 125 -11.07 14.83 -0.14
C ARG A 125 -10.26 15.35 1.03
N ASN A 126 -10.80 16.24 1.87
CA ASN A 126 -10.06 16.71 3.05
C ASN A 126 -10.09 15.70 4.21
N PHE A 127 -10.97 14.69 4.18
CA PHE A 127 -11.14 13.73 5.27
C PHE A 127 -10.43 12.38 5.07
N ASP A 128 -10.28 11.93 3.82
CA ASP A 128 -9.74 10.59 3.53
C ASP A 128 -8.22 10.47 3.71
N TYR A 129 -7.46 11.58 3.70
CA TYR A 129 -6.01 11.56 3.98
C TYR A 129 -5.67 11.40 5.46
N VAL A 130 -6.60 11.70 6.38
CA VAL A 130 -6.32 11.72 7.83
C VAL A 130 -6.97 10.56 8.58
N THR A 131 -8.03 9.93 8.04
CA THR A 131 -8.82 8.95 8.83
C THR A 131 -8.96 7.55 8.24
N LYS A 132 -8.56 7.31 6.99
CA LYS A 132 -8.71 5.99 6.34
C LYS A 132 -7.40 5.31 5.93
N GLU A 133 -6.27 5.84 6.42
CA GLU A 133 -5.01 5.09 6.59
C GLU A 133 -4.91 4.49 8.01
N SER A 134 -6.04 4.19 8.67
CA SER A 134 -6.03 3.25 9.80
C SER A 134 -5.78 1.85 9.24
N TYR A 135 -4.49 1.52 9.13
CA TYR A 135 -3.94 0.26 8.65
C TYR A 135 -4.62 -0.96 9.31
N PRO A 136 -4.79 -2.09 8.59
CA PRO A 136 -5.14 -3.37 9.22
C PRO A 136 -3.99 -3.96 10.08
N LEU A 137 -2.82 -3.33 10.07
CA LEU A 137 -1.72 -3.59 10.99
C LEU A 137 -1.34 -2.26 11.61
N ASN A 138 -1.97 -1.94 12.73
CA ASN A 138 -1.57 -0.83 13.55
C ASN A 138 -0.15 -1.13 14.06
N MET A 139 0.88 -0.45 13.52
CA MET A 139 2.26 -0.63 13.97
C MET A 139 2.39 -0.42 15.47
N GLN A 140 1.50 0.35 16.08
CA GLN A 140 1.40 0.53 17.52
C GLN A 140 0.93 -0.76 18.20
N GLU A 141 -0.10 -1.45 17.69
CA GLU A 141 -0.50 -2.78 18.19
C GLU A 141 0.60 -3.82 17.99
N LEU A 142 1.34 -3.74 16.87
CA LEU A 142 2.46 -4.65 16.61
C LEU A 142 3.61 -4.41 17.60
N ILE A 143 3.92 -3.15 17.91
CA ILE A 143 4.90 -2.77 18.93
C ILE A 143 4.42 -3.20 20.32
N ILE A 144 3.15 -3.00 20.65
CA ILE A 144 2.56 -3.43 21.93
C ILE A 144 2.60 -4.95 22.04
N ALA A 145 2.24 -5.70 20.99
CA ALA A 145 2.26 -7.15 20.99
C ALA A 145 3.68 -7.73 21.07
N ILE A 146 4.68 -7.05 20.48
CA ILE A 146 6.09 -7.41 20.63
C ILE A 146 6.56 -7.10 22.05
N MET A 147 6.19 -5.95 22.60
CA MET A 147 6.57 -5.51 23.94
C MET A 147 5.96 -6.38 25.04
N ASP A 148 4.69 -6.78 24.89
CA ASP A 148 3.98 -7.67 25.82
C ASP A 148 4.56 -9.10 25.82
N LYS A 149 5.14 -9.52 24.69
CA LYS A 149 5.77 -10.84 24.55
C LYS A 149 7.25 -10.87 24.94
N ILE A 150 7.85 -9.72 25.29
CA ILE A 150 9.19 -9.64 25.89
C ILE A 150 9.01 -9.71 27.41
N PRO A 151 9.28 -10.86 28.07
CA PRO A 151 9.17 -10.95 29.51
C PRO A 151 10.15 -9.96 30.16
N ASN A 152 9.60 -9.02 30.92
CA ASN A 152 10.36 -8.05 31.70
C ASN A 152 11.17 -8.82 32.75
N ARG A 153 12.49 -8.92 32.53
CA ARG A 153 13.42 -9.72 33.36
C ARG A 153 13.64 -9.17 34.77
N GLU A 154 13.02 -8.04 35.11
CA GLU A 154 13.23 -7.32 36.36
C GLU A 154 12.37 -7.82 37.54
N GLN A 155 11.45 -8.78 37.34
CA GLN A 155 10.59 -9.30 38.43
C GLN A 155 11.03 -10.64 39.03
N GLN A 156 12.24 -11.15 38.72
CA GLN A 156 12.72 -12.43 39.27
C GLN A 156 13.66 -12.32 40.49
N GLU A 157 13.98 -11.12 40.98
CA GLU A 157 14.91 -10.96 42.12
C GLU A 157 14.25 -10.68 43.48
N GLU A 158 12.97 -10.31 43.57
CA GLU A 158 12.34 -10.01 44.88
C GLU A 158 11.74 -11.24 45.61
N GLU A 159 11.67 -12.42 44.99
CA GLU A 159 11.10 -13.62 45.64
C GLU A 159 12.16 -14.67 46.06
N LYS A 160 13.41 -14.25 46.33
CA LYS A 160 14.41 -15.13 46.95
C LYS A 160 15.07 -14.53 48.20
N LYS A 161 14.46 -14.91 49.34
CA LYS A 161 14.95 -15.06 50.73
C LYS A 161 14.66 -13.93 51.73
N PRO A 162 14.44 -14.23 53.04
CA PRO A 162 14.41 -15.55 53.72
C PRO A 162 13.19 -15.77 54.66
N SER A 163 12.72 -17.02 54.80
CA SER A 163 12.02 -17.46 56.02
C SER A 163 13.03 -18.20 56.91
N LYS A 164 13.08 -17.69 58.14
CA LYS A 164 13.99 -17.96 59.26
C LYS A 164 13.89 -19.41 59.75
N THR A 165 15.04 -20.01 60.10
CA THR A 165 15.15 -20.99 61.19
C THR A 165 15.82 -20.29 62.37
#